data_AF-W6V3R9-F1
#
_entry.id   AF-W6V3R9-F1
#
_cell.length_a   1.000
_cell.length_b   1.000
_cell.length_c   1.000
_cell.angle_alpha   90.00
_cell.angle_beta   90.00
_cell.angle_gamma   90.00
#
_symmetry.space_group_name_H-M   'P 1'
#
loop_
_entity.id
_entity.type
_entity.pdbx_description
1 polymer ?
#
loop_
_entity_poly.entity_id
_entity_poly.type
_entity_poly.pdbx_seq_one_letter_code
_entity_poly.pdbx_strand_id
1 'polypeptide(L)'
;MRLLGREELKEPREPRAFLVAIAKGLLFDYFRRAALEQAYLTELMLIPAGEQPSVEEQQLILEDLKAIDRLLGKLSSKARAAFLYNRLDGLGHAEIAQRLGVSVPRVRQYLAQGIRQCYIALYGEPV
;
A
#
# COMPACT_ATOMS: atom_id res chain seq x y z
N MET A 1 3.53 -14.32 -3.74
CA MET A 1 4.58 -15.37 -3.88
C MET A 1 4.59 -15.84 -5.33
N ARG A 2 5.64 -15.56 -6.11
CA ARG A 2 5.72 -15.96 -7.53
C ARG A 2 6.62 -17.21 -7.64
N LEU A 3 6.02 -18.38 -7.88
CA LEU A 3 6.72 -19.67 -8.06
C LEU A 3 6.94 -20.01 -9.54
N LEU A 4 6.11 -19.45 -10.43
CA LEU A 4 6.30 -19.50 -11.88
C LEU A 4 7.56 -18.71 -12.24
N GLY A 5 8.63 -19.42 -12.57
CA GLY A 5 9.96 -18.88 -12.91
C GLY A 5 11.13 -19.40 -12.07
N ARG A 6 10.91 -20.35 -11.14
CA ARG A 6 12.02 -21.03 -10.45
C ARG A 6 12.40 -22.30 -11.22
N GLU A 7 13.65 -22.36 -11.68
CA GLU A 7 14.22 -23.51 -12.40
C GLU A 7 14.31 -24.77 -11.51
N GLU A 8 14.46 -24.61 -10.19
CA GLU A 8 14.46 -25.72 -9.24
C GLU A 8 13.50 -25.49 -8.07
N LEU A 9 12.48 -26.34 -7.98
CA LEU A 9 11.64 -26.47 -6.79
C LEU A 9 12.25 -27.55 -5.91
N LYS A 10 12.92 -27.15 -4.82
CA LYS A 10 13.34 -28.11 -3.79
C LYS A 10 12.12 -28.89 -3.30
N GLU A 11 12.23 -30.20 -3.28
CA GLU A 11 11.14 -31.09 -2.91
C GLU A 11 10.67 -30.76 -1.47
N PRO A 12 9.41 -30.30 -1.31
CA PRO A 12 8.93 -29.89 -0.01
C PRO A 12 8.78 -31.10 0.90
N ARG A 13 9.29 -31.01 2.13
CA ARG A 13 9.13 -32.07 3.15
C ARG A 13 7.67 -32.48 3.37
N GLU A 14 6.74 -31.55 3.21
CA GLU A 14 5.30 -31.78 3.31
C GLU A 14 4.57 -31.22 2.07
N PRO A 15 4.49 -32.00 0.97
CA PRO A 15 3.97 -31.50 -0.31
C PRO A 15 2.53 -31.01 -0.24
N ARG A 16 1.67 -31.69 0.52
CA ARG A 16 0.27 -31.28 0.70
C ARG A 16 0.15 -29.96 1.48
N ALA A 17 0.88 -29.81 2.58
CA ALA A 17 0.87 -28.58 3.37
C ALA A 17 1.41 -27.38 2.55
N PHE A 18 2.46 -27.63 1.76
CA PHE A 18 3.02 -26.64 0.84
C PHE A 18 2.00 -26.18 -0.22
N LEU A 19 1.31 -27.11 -0.89
CA LEU A 19 0.26 -26.77 -1.85
C LEU A 19 -0.90 -26.02 -1.22
N VAL A 20 -1.33 -26.39 -0.01
CA VAL A 20 -2.37 -25.67 0.74
C VAL A 20 -1.94 -24.25 1.08
N ALA A 21 -0.69 -24.04 1.51
CA ALA A 21 -0.15 -22.71 1.79
C ALA A 21 -0.12 -21.83 0.53
N ILE A 22 0.28 -22.40 -0.61
CA ILE A 22 0.24 -21.71 -1.91
C ILE A 22 -1.19 -21.36 -2.29
N ALA A 23 -2.11 -22.33 -2.27
CA ALA A 23 -3.50 -22.13 -2.62
C ALA A 23 -4.15 -21.04 -1.76
N LYS A 24 -3.89 -21.07 -0.43
CA LYS A 24 -4.34 -20.01 0.49
C LYS A 24 -3.76 -18.65 0.12
N GLY A 25 -2.45 -18.56 -0.13
CA GLY A 25 -1.81 -17.32 -0.54
C GLY A 25 -2.41 -16.74 -1.83
N LEU A 26 -2.62 -17.58 -2.84
CA LEU A 26 -3.27 -17.18 -4.10
C LEU A 26 -4.70 -16.72 -3.88
N LEU A 27 -5.45 -17.43 -3.04
CA LEU A 27 -6.83 -17.09 -2.72
C LEU A 27 -6.93 -15.75 -1.97
N PHE A 28 -6.03 -15.50 -1.01
CA PHE A 28 -5.94 -14.20 -0.33
C PHE A 28 -5.56 -13.07 -1.30
N ASP A 29 -4.59 -13.29 -2.18
CA ASP A 29 -4.20 -12.31 -3.18
C ASP A 29 -5.35 -12.02 -4.16
N TYR A 30 -6.10 -13.05 -4.58
CA TYR A 30 -7.29 -12.91 -5.43
C TYR A 30 -8.38 -12.07 -4.75
N PHE A 31 -8.80 -12.43 -3.54
CA PHE A 31 -9.85 -11.70 -2.84
C PHE A 31 -9.43 -10.27 -2.49
N ARG A 32 -8.16 -10.04 -2.15
CA ARG A 32 -7.64 -8.69 -1.92
C ARG A 32 -7.71 -7.82 -3.18
N ARG A 33 -7.39 -8.38 -4.35
CA ARG A 33 -7.51 -7.67 -5.64
C ARG A 33 -8.96 -7.41 -6.01
N ALA A 34 -9.82 -8.42 -5.88
CA ALA A 34 -11.25 -8.29 -6.18
C ALA A 34 -11.93 -7.26 -5.28
N ALA A 35 -11.59 -7.22 -3.98
CA ALA A 35 -12.12 -6.22 -3.05
C ALA A 35 -11.69 -4.78 -3.43
N LEU A 36 -10.43 -4.60 -3.86
CA LEU A 36 -9.94 -3.30 -4.31
C LEU A 36 -10.65 -2.85 -5.61
N GLU A 37 -10.76 -3.75 -6.58
CA GLU A 37 -11.45 -3.49 -7.85
C GLU A 37 -12.92 -3.14 -7.61
N GLN A 38 -13.60 -3.90 -6.76
CA GLN A 38 -14.99 -3.63 -6.42
C GLN A 38 -15.16 -2.28 -5.72
N ALA A 39 -14.27 -1.92 -4.79
CA ALA A 39 -14.29 -0.61 -4.14
C ALA A 39 -14.12 0.52 -5.17
N TYR A 40 -13.15 0.38 -6.08
CA TYR A 40 -12.93 1.35 -7.16
C TYR A 40 -14.16 1.50 -8.07
N LEU A 41 -14.73 0.38 -8.54
CA LEU A 41 -15.93 0.41 -9.39
C LEU A 41 -17.12 1.02 -8.66
N THR A 42 -17.26 0.76 -7.37
CA THR A 42 -18.34 1.33 -6.54
C THR A 42 -18.23 2.85 -6.46
N GLU A 43 -17.02 3.38 -6.24
CA GLU A 43 -16.78 4.84 -6.24
C GLU A 43 -16.95 5.44 -7.64
N LEU A 44 -16.48 4.76 -8.69
CA LEU A 44 -16.60 5.23 -10.07
C LEU A 44 -18.08 5.35 -10.51
N MET A 45 -18.96 4.48 -10.01
CA MET A 45 -20.41 4.56 -10.25
C MET A 45 -21.05 5.82 -9.63
N LEU A 46 -20.43 6.46 -8.65
CA LEU A 46 -20.90 7.72 -8.07
C LEU A 46 -20.57 8.93 -8.96
N ILE A 47 -19.67 8.76 -9.94
CA ILE A 47 -19.23 9.80 -10.86
C ILE A 47 -20.04 9.68 -12.17
N PRO A 48 -20.67 10.76 -12.66
CA PRO A 48 -21.35 10.77 -13.95
C PRO A 48 -20.45 10.28 -15.08
N ALA A 49 -20.97 9.46 -16.00
CA ALA A 49 -20.17 8.81 -17.05
C ALA A 49 -19.35 9.79 -17.92
N GLY A 50 -19.84 11.01 -18.16
CA GLY A 50 -19.12 12.05 -18.92
C GLY A 50 -17.99 12.75 -18.14
N GLU A 51 -17.90 12.51 -16.85
CA GLU A 51 -16.88 13.07 -15.94
C GLU A 51 -15.95 11.98 -15.39
N GLN A 52 -16.14 10.73 -15.80
CA GLN A 52 -15.24 9.64 -15.44
C GLN A 52 -13.89 9.83 -16.13
N PRO A 53 -12.79 9.50 -15.43
CA PRO A 53 -11.45 9.65 -15.99
C PRO A 53 -11.28 8.77 -17.22
N SER A 54 -10.64 9.30 -18.27
CA SER A 54 -10.28 8.53 -19.46
C SER A 54 -9.30 7.40 -19.11
N VAL A 55 -9.08 6.46 -20.03
CA VAL A 55 -8.12 5.37 -19.82
C VAL A 55 -6.71 5.92 -19.62
N GLU A 56 -6.35 6.98 -20.34
CA GLU A 56 -5.08 7.69 -20.21
C GLU A 56 -4.94 8.35 -18.84
N GLU A 57 -5.98 9.05 -18.38
CA GLU A 57 -6.00 9.68 -17.05
C GLU A 57 -5.91 8.62 -15.93
N GLN A 58 -6.63 7.51 -16.06
CA GLN A 58 -6.53 6.38 -15.14
C GLN A 58 -5.11 5.82 -15.08
N GLN A 59 -4.45 5.69 -16.22
CA GLN A 59 -3.06 5.21 -16.27
C GLN A 59 -2.10 6.17 -15.54
N LEU A 60 -2.25 7.49 -15.74
CA LEU A 60 -1.46 8.49 -15.03
C LEU A 60 -1.68 8.41 -13.50
N ILE A 61 -2.94 8.32 -13.07
CA ILE A 61 -3.28 8.14 -11.65
C ILE A 61 -2.61 6.88 -11.08
N LEU A 62 -2.64 5.76 -11.80
CA LEU A 62 -1.99 4.52 -11.38
C LEU A 62 -0.47 4.63 -11.31
N GLU A 63 0.15 5.39 -12.21
CA GLU A 63 1.59 5.66 -12.18
C GLU A 63 1.99 6.50 -10.97
N ASP A 64 1.21 7.53 -10.66
CA ASP A 64 1.40 8.38 -9.48
C ASP A 64 1.24 7.57 -8.19
N LEU A 65 0.19 6.76 -8.09
CA LEU A 65 -0.02 5.88 -6.93
C LEU A 65 1.13 4.88 -6.74
N LYS A 66 1.67 4.32 -7.83
CA LYS A 66 2.86 3.46 -7.77
C LYS A 66 4.10 4.24 -7.33
N ALA A 67 4.26 5.49 -7.75
CA ALA A 67 5.37 6.33 -7.31
C ALA A 67 5.29 6.62 -5.81
N ILE A 68 4.09 6.95 -5.30
CA ILE A 68 3.82 7.15 -3.89
C ILE A 68 4.08 5.87 -3.09
N ASP A 69 3.62 4.71 -3.55
CA ASP A 69 3.85 3.44 -2.85
C ASP A 69 5.35 3.11 -2.75
N ARG A 70 6.11 3.29 -3.85
CA ARG A 70 7.57 3.11 -3.83
C ARG A 70 8.26 4.05 -2.84
N LEU A 71 7.83 5.31 -2.81
CA LEU A 71 8.36 6.33 -1.92
C LEU A 71 8.10 5.97 -0.45
N LEU A 72 6.87 5.61 -0.12
CA LEU A 72 6.48 5.23 1.24
C LEU A 72 7.00 3.85 1.63
N GLY A 73 7.35 2.99 0.67
CA GLY A 73 7.96 1.68 0.88
C GLY A 73 9.33 1.73 1.56
N LYS A 74 10.00 2.89 1.56
CA LYS A 74 11.24 3.14 2.31
C LYS A 74 11.02 3.28 3.82
N LEU A 75 9.77 3.44 4.26
CA LEU A 75 9.41 3.62 5.67
C LEU A 75 9.14 2.29 6.36
N SER A 76 9.31 2.26 7.68
CA SER A 76 8.78 1.16 8.49
C SER A 76 7.26 1.07 8.37
N SER A 77 6.69 -0.13 8.58
CA SER A 77 5.23 -0.35 8.52
C SER A 77 4.45 0.61 9.41
N LYS A 78 4.91 0.86 10.64
CA LYS A 78 4.29 1.82 11.57
C LYS A 78 4.44 3.26 11.10
N ALA A 79 5.57 3.63 10.51
CA ALA A 79 5.78 4.99 10.00
C ALA A 79 4.87 5.29 8.81
N ARG A 80 4.77 4.35 7.86
CA ARG A 80 3.86 4.44 6.72
C ARG A 80 2.40 4.52 7.18
N ALA A 81 1.99 3.67 8.12
CA ALA A 81 0.63 3.69 8.67
C ALA A 81 0.31 5.03 9.37
N ALA A 82 1.22 5.54 10.21
CA ALA A 82 1.03 6.84 10.85
C ALA A 82 0.85 7.97 9.84
N PHE A 83 1.66 7.98 8.78
CA PHE A 83 1.56 8.99 7.71
C PHE A 83 0.23 8.92 6.97
N LEU A 84 -0.21 7.71 6.57
CA LEU A 84 -1.49 7.53 5.88
C LEU A 84 -2.68 7.89 6.78
N TYR A 85 -2.66 7.49 8.05
CA TYR A 85 -3.70 7.87 9.02
C TYR A 85 -3.85 9.38 9.17
N ASN A 86 -2.74 10.12 9.13
CA ASN A 86 -2.81 11.57 9.23
C ASN A 86 -3.28 12.24 7.92
N ARG A 87 -2.87 11.71 6.76
CA ARG A 87 -3.11 12.35 5.45
C ARG A 87 -4.40 11.94 4.77
N LEU A 88 -4.81 10.68 4.91
CA LEU A 88 -6.01 10.13 4.28
C LEU A 88 -7.18 10.10 5.26
N ASP A 89 -6.95 9.61 6.48
CA ASP A 89 -8.01 9.45 7.48
C ASP A 89 -8.19 10.69 8.37
N GLY A 90 -7.32 11.70 8.25
CA GLY A 90 -7.40 12.95 9.03
C GLY A 90 -7.13 12.80 10.53
N LEU A 91 -6.59 11.67 10.99
CA LEU A 91 -6.39 11.40 12.41
C LEU A 91 -5.31 12.31 13.03
N GLY A 92 -5.57 12.74 14.27
CA GLY A 92 -4.65 13.49 15.10
C GLY A 92 -3.53 12.62 15.69
N HIS A 93 -2.45 13.25 16.16
CA HIS A 93 -1.28 12.51 16.65
C HIS A 93 -1.59 11.60 17.86
N ALA A 94 -2.53 11.99 18.73
CA ALA A 94 -2.93 11.21 19.90
C ALA A 94 -3.71 9.95 19.51
N GLU A 95 -4.63 10.05 18.55
CA GLU A 95 -5.40 8.93 18.03
C GLU A 95 -4.49 7.92 17.31
N ILE A 96 -3.55 8.42 16.51
CA ILE A 96 -2.54 7.59 15.85
C ILE A 96 -1.65 6.87 16.88
N ALA A 97 -1.25 7.57 17.93
CA ALA A 97 -0.42 7.01 19.00
C ALA A 97 -1.13 5.83 19.69
N GLN A 98 -2.41 6.01 20.03
CA GLN A 98 -3.26 4.96 20.59
C GLN A 98 -3.40 3.78 19.62
N ARG A 99 -3.72 4.05 18.36
CA ARG A 99 -3.95 3.03 17.33
C ARG A 99 -2.71 2.20 17.02
N LEU A 100 -1.52 2.80 17.05
CA LEU A 100 -0.25 2.13 16.75
C LEU A 100 0.47 1.57 17.99
N GLY A 101 -0.06 1.82 19.19
CA GLY A 101 0.54 1.43 20.46
C GLY A 101 1.92 2.06 20.65
N VAL A 102 2.06 3.36 20.38
CA VAL A 102 3.31 4.13 20.50
C VAL A 102 3.07 5.47 21.17
N SER A 103 4.13 6.17 21.57
CA SER A 103 4.00 7.51 22.15
C SER A 103 3.73 8.59 21.08
N VAL A 104 3.07 9.67 21.46
CA VAL A 104 2.83 10.83 20.57
C VAL A 104 4.14 11.41 19.98
N PRO A 105 5.25 11.55 20.74
CA PRO A 105 6.54 11.91 20.16
C PRO A 105 7.01 10.96 19.06
N ARG A 106 6.77 9.65 19.21
CA ARG A 106 7.12 8.66 18.18
C ARG A 106 6.26 8.83 16.93
N VAL A 107 4.99 9.15 17.07
CA VAL A 107 4.12 9.51 15.93
C VAL A 107 4.68 10.73 15.19
N ARG A 108 5.09 11.79 15.89
CA ARG A 108 5.70 12.97 15.23
C ARG A 108 6.96 12.60 14.44
N GLN A 109 7.82 11.73 14.99
CA GLN A 109 8.99 11.22 14.27
C GLN A 109 8.59 10.45 13.00
N TYR A 110 7.57 9.59 13.08
CA TYR A 110 7.05 8.87 11.92
C TYR A 110 6.48 9.79 10.84
N LEU A 111 5.73 10.82 11.23
CA LEU A 111 5.20 11.80 10.28
C LEU A 111 6.32 12.61 9.61
N ALA A 112 7.34 13.01 10.38
CA ALA A 112 8.51 13.69 9.83
C ALA A 112 9.26 12.81 8.81
N GLN A 113 9.38 11.50 9.05
CA GLN A 113 9.97 10.57 8.08
C GLN A 113 9.15 10.51 6.78
N GLY A 114 7.82 10.46 6.87
CA GLY A 114 6.96 10.47 5.69
C GLY A 114 7.08 11.78 4.88
N ILE A 115 7.04 12.92 5.57
CA ILE A 115 7.24 14.24 4.94
C ILE A 115 8.62 14.33 4.28
N ARG A 116 9.68 13.81 4.92
CA ARG A 116 11.02 13.76 4.31
C ARG A 116 11.01 12.97 3.01
N GLN A 117 10.30 11.84 2.93
CA GLN A 117 10.22 11.08 1.67
C GLN A 117 9.49 11.88 0.58
N CYS A 118 8.40 12.59 0.92
CA CYS A 118 7.74 13.50 -0.02
C CYS A 118 8.67 14.62 -0.50
N TYR A 119 9.45 15.22 0.42
CA TYR A 119 10.45 16.23 0.08
C TYR A 119 11.46 15.70 -0.93
N ILE A 120 11.98 14.49 -0.72
CA ILE A 120 12.99 13.87 -1.59
C ILE A 120 12.43 13.60 -2.99
N ALA A 121 11.17 13.18 -3.11
CA ALA A 121 10.55 13.02 -4.42
C ALA A 121 10.43 14.33 -5.19
N LEU A 122 10.12 15.44 -4.50
CA LEU A 122 9.89 16.73 -5.14
C LEU A 122 11.19 17.48 -5.43
N TYR A 123 12.20 17.38 -4.56
CA TYR A 123 13.38 18.24 -4.58
C TYR A 123 14.72 17.49 -4.64
N GLY A 124 14.71 16.15 -4.58
CA GLY A 124 15.91 15.34 -4.45
C GLY A 124 16.40 15.18 -3.01
N GLU A 125 17.45 14.38 -2.81
CA GLU A 125 18.04 14.19 -1.48
C GLU A 125 18.68 15.50 -0.99
N PRO A 126 18.37 15.96 0.22
CA PRO A 126 19.09 17.09 0.81
C PRO A 126 20.56 16.69 1.05
N VAL A 127 21.47 17.58 0.65
CA VAL A 127 22.92 17.46 0.84
C VAL A 127 23.28 17.47 2.32
#